data_AF-A0A355SI75-F1
#
_entry.id   AF-A0A355SI75-F1
#
_cell.length_a   1.000
_cell.length_b   1.000
_cell.length_c   1.000
_cell.angle_alpha   90.00
_cell.angle_beta   90.00
_cell.angle_gamma   90.00
#
_symmetry.space_group_name_H-M   'P 1'
#
loop_
_entity.id
_entity.type
_entity.pdbx_description
1 polymer ?
#
loop_
_entity_poly.entity_id
_entity_poly.type
_entity_poly.pdbx_seq_one_letter_code
_entity_poly.pdbx_strand_id
1 'polypeptide(L)' 'GRSLPHAMMMLIPEAWDGNSSMEKYKKDFYEYHASLMEPWDGPA' A
#
# COMPACT_ATOMS: atom_id res chain seq x y z
N GLY A 1 7.18 -0.17 17.44
CA GLY A 1 6.91 -1.13 16.34
C GLY A 1 5.58 -0.77 15.69
N ARG A 2 5.44 -0.99 14.39
CA ARG A 2 4.17 -0.77 13.65
C ARG A 2 3.20 -1.93 13.94
N SER A 3 1.88 -1.68 13.87
CA SER A 3 0.88 -2.73 14.08
C SER A 3 0.89 -3.74 12.93
N LEU A 4 0.42 -4.97 13.19
CA LEU A 4 0.35 -6.01 12.17
C LEU A 4 -0.44 -5.57 10.92
N PRO A 5 -1.62 -4.92 11.03
CA PRO A 5 -2.33 -4.41 9.85
C PRO A 5 -1.53 -3.35 9.08
N HIS A 6 -0.80 -2.49 9.78
CA HIS A 6 0.04 -1.46 9.15
C HIS A 6 1.26 -2.07 8.45
N ALA A 7 1.90 -3.08 9.05
CA ALA A 7 2.99 -3.83 8.42
C ALA A 7 2.53 -4.52 7.12
N MET A 8 1.35 -5.15 7.15
CA MET A 8 0.77 -5.81 5.97
C MET A 8 0.49 -4.81 4.83
N MET A 9 -0.10 -3.65 5.10
CA MET A 9 -0.37 -2.64 4.06
C MET A 9 0.89 -2.05 3.42
N MET A 10 2.04 -2.07 4.09
CA MET A 10 3.30 -1.62 3.50
C MET A 10 4.01 -2.71 2.69
N LEU A 11 3.84 -3.99 3.05
CA LEU A 11 4.52 -5.11 2.41
C LEU A 11 3.73 -5.69 1.24
N ILE A 12 2.40 -5.68 1.34
CA ILE A 12 1.46 -6.20 0.35
C ILE A 12 0.40 -5.12 0.11
N PRO A 13 0.71 -4.07 -0.67
CA PRO A 13 -0.27 -3.05 -1.00
C PRO A 13 -1.36 -3.61 -1.91
N GLU A 14 -2.61 -3.20 -1.68
CA GLU A 14 -3.71 -3.45 -2.62
C GLU A 14 -3.43 -2.74 -3.96
N ALA A 15 -3.98 -3.22 -5.07
CA ALA A 15 -3.90 -2.54 -6.36
C ALA A 15 -4.63 -1.18 -6.30
N TRP A 16 -3.87 -0.12 -6.04
CA TRP A 16 -4.37 1.24 -5.82
C TRP A 16 -4.19 2.15 -7.05
N ASP A 17 -3.21 1.87 -7.91
CA ASP A 17 -3.02 2.62 -9.14
C ASP A 17 -4.17 2.35 -10.13
N GLY A 18 -4.81 3.42 -10.60
CA GLY A 18 -6.02 3.35 -11.43
C GLY A 18 -7.33 3.00 -10.70
N ASN A 19 -7.33 2.75 -9.39
CA ASN A 19 -8.56 2.42 -8.65
C ASN A 19 -9.39 3.68 -8.29
N SER A 20 -10.42 3.98 -9.08
CA SER A 20 -11.32 5.13 -8.88
C SER A 20 -12.32 4.96 -7.73
N SER A 21 -12.51 3.74 -7.24
CA SER A 21 -13.44 3.41 -6.16
C SER A 21 -12.76 3.33 -4.79
N MET A 22 -11.46 3.59 -4.71
CA MET A 22 -10.70 3.56 -3.47
C MET A 22 -10.89 4.85 -2.66
N GLU A 23 -11.09 4.69 -1.35
CA GLU A 23 -11.13 5.79 -0.40
C GLU A 23 -9.84 6.62 -0.44
N LYS A 24 -9.98 7.94 -0.52
CA LYS A 24 -8.85 8.87 -0.74
C LYS A 24 -7.71 8.68 0.28
N TYR A 25 -8.04 8.44 1.54
CA TYR A 25 -7.04 8.27 2.61
C TYR A 25 -6.16 7.03 2.39
N LYS A 26 -6.68 5.95 1.78
CA LYS A 26 -5.91 4.76 1.45
C LYS A 26 -4.97 5.03 0.29
N LYS A 27 -5.45 5.76 -0.73
CA LYS A 27 -4.64 6.16 -1.87
C LYS A 27 -3.45 7.03 -1.44
N ASP A 28 -3.73 8.06 -0.63
CA ASP A 28 -2.69 8.95 -0.08
C ASP A 28 -1.67 8.16 0.77
N PHE A 29 -2.12 7.14 1.51
CA PHE A 29 -1.24 6.25 2.28
C PHE A 29 -0.33 5.43 1.37
N TYR A 30 -0.88 4.77 0.34
CA TYR A 30 -0.08 3.95 -0.58
C TYR A 30 0.87 4.80 -1.43
N GLU A 31 0.45 5.97 -1.89
CA GLU A 31 1.28 6.90 -2.68
C GLU A 31 2.50 7.38 -1.87
N TYR A 32 2.30 7.76 -0.61
CA TYR A 32 3.40 8.13 0.28
C TYR A 32 4.38 6.98 0.50
N HIS A 33 3.87 5.77 0.73
CA HIS A 33 4.73 4.61 1.03
C HIS A 33 5.40 4.01 -0.22
N ALA A 34 4.79 4.11 -1.40
CA ALA A 34 5.38 3.72 -2.67
C ALA A 34 6.64 4.54 -3.03
N SER A 35 6.73 5.78 -2.54
CA SER A 35 7.94 6.60 -2.69
C SER A 35 9.10 6.17 -1.78
N LEU A 36 8.83 5.32 -0.80
CA LEU A 36 9.78 4.92 0.26
C LEU A 36 10.20 3.44 0.17
N MET A 37 9.38 2.58 -0.45
CA MET A 37 9.69 1.17 -0.68
C MET A 37 9.10 0.69 -2.00
N GLU A 38 9.88 -0.10 -2.75
CA GLU A 38 9.33 -0.89 -3.85
C GLU A 38 8.42 -1.99 -3.31
N PRO A 39 7.22 -2.20 -3.89
CA PRO A 39 6.37 -3.33 -3.57
C PRO A 39 7.11 -4.64 -3.82
N TRP A 40 6.94 -5.63 -2.95
CA TRP A 40 7.40 -6.99 -3.24
C TRP A 40 6.47 -7.61 -4.29
N ASP A 41 6.85 -7.49 -5.56
CA ASP A 41 6.20 -8.11 -6.73
C ASP A 41 6.62 -9.59 -6.88
N GLY A 42 6.51 -10.37 -5.80
CA GLY A 42 6.85 -11.80 -5.75
C GLY A 42 5.59 -12.63 -5.39
N PRO A 43 5.53 -13.92 -5.77
CA PRO A 43 4.27 -14.67 -5.76
C PRO A 43 3.66 -14.75 -4.35
N ALA A 44 2.45 -14.20 -4.22
CA ALA A 44 1.57 -14.24 -3.06
C ALA A 44 0.27 -14.98 -3.40
#